data_AF-A0A498SDM1-F1
#
_entry.id   AF-A0A498SDM1-F1
#
_cell.length_a   1.000
_cell.length_b   1.000
_cell.length_c   1.000
_cell.angle_alpha   90.00
_cell.angle_beta   90.00
_cell.angle_gamma   90.00
#
_symmetry.space_group_name_H-M   'P 1'
#
loop_
_entity.id
_entity.type
_entity.pdbx_description
1 polymer ?
#
loop_
_entity_poly.entity_id
_entity_poly.type
_entity_poly.pdbx_seq_one_letter_code
_entity_poly.pdbx_strand_id
1 'polypeptide(L)'
;MLDRLNDSGSSENKAIGDTPDFEVQLIPSWIIFTAVDNYRVSQYARFKIRNNDPVPIVYRIRTRERSFPRFSTCHGFLEPNEEDEVCVLIPTSDYWPRDPSEYAGRRHKVMIENLTVPTDAGKPKDKNEASAISTMIFKATPPLTRMYTKLSLLLPKIIDDKTLETGTEA
;
A
#
# COMPACT_ATOMS: atom_id res chain seq x y z
N MET A 1 -51.98 -21.93 -4.58
CA MET A 1 -51.92 -21.24 -5.89
C MET A 1 -50.78 -20.24 -5.79
N LEU A 2 -49.75 -20.47 -6.60
CA LEU A 2 -48.43 -19.85 -6.56
C LEU A 2 -48.40 -18.46 -7.24
N ASP A 3 -47.39 -17.69 -6.82
CA ASP A 3 -46.63 -16.67 -7.55
C ASP A 3 -47.23 -15.28 -7.83
N ARG A 4 -46.58 -14.24 -7.28
CA ARG A 4 -45.52 -13.47 -7.97
C ARG A 4 -45.13 -12.24 -7.14
N LEU A 5 -44.01 -12.32 -6.41
CA LEU A 5 -43.23 -11.14 -6.04
C LEU A 5 -42.09 -11.03 -7.05
N ASN A 6 -42.11 -9.97 -7.84
CA ASN A 6 -41.03 -9.60 -8.75
C ASN A 6 -39.78 -9.25 -7.92
N ASP A 7 -38.84 -10.17 -7.87
CA ASP A 7 -37.47 -9.92 -7.44
C ASP A 7 -36.72 -9.31 -8.63
N SER A 8 -36.67 -7.98 -8.70
CA SER A 8 -35.80 -7.26 -9.63
C SER A 8 -34.38 -7.26 -9.06
N GLY A 9 -33.73 -8.42 -9.10
CA GLY A 9 -32.31 -8.55 -8.83
C GLY A 9 -31.53 -7.82 -9.92
N SER A 10 -31.07 -6.60 -9.64
CA SER A 10 -30.00 -5.97 -10.39
C SER A 10 -28.77 -6.83 -10.22
N SER A 11 -28.46 -7.67 -11.21
CA SER A 11 -27.19 -8.39 -11.27
C SER A 11 -26.08 -7.37 -11.53
N GLU A 12 -25.62 -6.72 -10.47
CA GLU A 12 -24.33 -6.07 -10.49
C GLU A 12 -23.32 -7.15 -10.84
N ASN A 13 -22.59 -6.94 -11.95
CA ASN A 13 -21.48 -7.77 -12.36
C ASN A 13 -20.41 -7.72 -11.24
N LYS A 14 -20.57 -8.55 -10.22
CA LYS A 14 -19.58 -8.72 -9.15
C LYS A 14 -18.33 -9.24 -9.83
N ALA A 15 -17.33 -8.38 -9.97
CA ALA A 15 -16.04 -8.75 -10.50
C ALA A 15 -15.55 -9.96 -9.68
N ILE A 16 -15.33 -11.08 -10.36
CA ILE A 16 -14.83 -12.30 -9.71
C ILE A 16 -13.39 -12.00 -9.25
N GLY A 17 -13.25 -11.71 -7.95
CA GLY A 17 -11.97 -11.39 -7.32
C GLY A 17 -12.09 -10.36 -6.20
N ASP A 18 -13.17 -10.39 -5.41
CA ASP A 18 -13.30 -9.51 -4.26
C ASP A 18 -12.15 -9.75 -3.28
N THR A 19 -11.60 -8.64 -2.79
CA THR A 19 -10.70 -8.65 -1.64
C THR A 19 -11.50 -9.21 -0.45
N PRO A 20 -10.94 -10.11 0.39
CA PRO A 20 -11.62 -10.61 1.58
C PRO A 20 -12.27 -9.46 2.35
N ASP A 21 -13.50 -9.66 2.85
CA ASP A 21 -14.36 -8.59 3.37
C ASP A 21 -13.70 -7.74 4.48
N PHE A 22 -12.68 -8.27 5.15
CA PHE A 22 -11.98 -7.66 6.28
C PHE A 22 -10.51 -7.31 6.01
N GLU A 23 -10.06 -7.40 4.77
CA GLU A 23 -8.73 -6.91 4.41
C GLU A 23 -8.69 -5.38 4.46
N VAL A 24 -7.52 -4.80 4.81
CA VAL A 24 -7.36 -3.36 4.72
C VAL A 24 -7.45 -2.91 3.26
N GLN A 25 -8.15 -1.81 3.01
CA GLN A 25 -8.25 -1.25 1.68
C GLN A 25 -7.16 -0.20 1.46
N LEU A 26 -6.49 -0.29 0.30
CA LEU A 26 -5.45 0.66 -0.12
C LEU A 26 -5.98 1.55 -1.24
N ILE A 27 -5.90 2.87 -1.03
CA ILE A 27 -6.48 3.87 -1.95
C ILE A 27 -5.42 4.91 -2.32
N PRO A 28 -4.86 4.88 -3.55
CA PRO A 28 -4.96 3.81 -4.54
C PRO A 28 -4.15 2.56 -4.13
N SER A 29 -4.46 1.40 -4.73
CA SER A 29 -3.71 0.15 -4.53
C SER A 29 -2.46 0.02 -5.42
N TRP A 30 -2.28 0.96 -6.35
CA TRP A 30 -1.11 1.08 -7.21
C TRP A 30 -0.75 2.56 -7.43
N ILE A 31 0.55 2.83 -7.51
CA ILE A 31 1.12 4.17 -7.71
C ILE A 31 2.15 4.07 -8.82
N ILE A 32 2.13 5.02 -9.76
CA ILE A 32 3.12 5.14 -10.83
C ILE A 32 3.95 6.39 -10.60
N PHE A 33 5.27 6.24 -10.59
CA PHE A 33 6.22 7.34 -10.54
C PHE A 33 6.69 7.70 -11.96
N THR A 34 7.26 8.89 -12.14
CA THR A 34 7.79 9.31 -13.45
C THR A 34 9.27 8.94 -13.59
N ALA A 35 9.71 8.64 -14.80
CA ALA A 35 11.13 8.40 -15.11
C ALA A 35 11.73 9.53 -15.98
N VAL A 36 11.03 10.67 -16.14
CA VAL A 36 11.44 11.78 -17.04
C VAL A 36 12.85 12.30 -16.77
N ASP A 37 13.27 12.28 -15.51
CA ASP A 37 14.56 12.75 -15.03
C ASP A 37 15.49 11.61 -14.65
N ASN A 38 15.18 10.38 -15.06
CA ASN A 38 15.87 9.17 -14.64
C ASN A 38 16.01 9.05 -13.11
N TYR A 39 15.01 9.52 -12.37
CA TYR A 39 14.93 9.52 -10.91
C TYR A 39 15.98 10.38 -10.20
N ARG A 40 16.53 11.39 -10.89
CA ARG A 40 17.49 12.35 -10.30
C ARG A 40 16.82 13.34 -9.33
N VAL A 41 15.51 13.56 -9.44
CA VAL A 41 14.71 14.35 -8.52
C VAL A 41 13.86 13.43 -7.65
N SER A 42 13.73 13.77 -6.37
CA SER A 42 12.90 13.03 -5.44
C SER A 42 11.43 13.18 -5.79
N GLN A 43 10.68 12.08 -5.71
CA GLN A 43 9.26 12.05 -6.02
C GLN A 43 8.45 11.58 -4.82
N TYR A 44 7.22 12.10 -4.73
CA TYR A 44 6.32 11.84 -3.61
C TYR A 44 4.95 11.43 -4.15
N ALA A 45 4.33 10.47 -3.48
CA ALA A 45 2.95 10.07 -3.73
C ALA A 45 2.26 9.77 -2.42
N ARG A 46 0.93 9.81 -2.40
CA ARG A 46 0.13 9.48 -1.21
C ARG A 46 -0.82 8.35 -1.51
N PHE A 47 -1.02 7.49 -0.52
CA PHE A 47 -2.10 6.52 -0.50
C PHE A 47 -2.70 6.47 0.90
N LYS A 48 -3.91 5.95 0.99
CA LYS A 48 -4.60 5.73 2.25
C LYS A 48 -4.65 4.26 2.57
N ILE A 49 -4.58 3.95 3.85
CA ILE A 49 -4.87 2.64 4.43
C ILE A 49 -6.17 2.80 5.20
N ARG A 50 -7.20 2.06 4.80
CA ARG A 50 -8.53 2.08 5.42
C ARG A 50 -8.79 0.77 6.14
N ASN A 51 -9.28 0.87 7.36
CA ASN A 51 -9.79 -0.29 8.10
C ASN A 51 -11.25 -0.57 7.72
N ASN A 52 -11.48 -1.70 7.04
CA ASN A 52 -12.85 -2.18 6.75
C ASN A 52 -13.33 -3.22 7.76
N ASP A 53 -12.48 -3.62 8.71
CA ASP A 53 -12.85 -4.54 9.77
C ASP A 53 -13.78 -3.84 10.78
N PRO A 54 -14.83 -4.50 11.29
CA PRO A 54 -15.66 -3.97 12.37
C PRO A 54 -14.92 -3.80 13.71
N VAL A 55 -13.68 -4.29 13.83
CA VAL A 55 -12.84 -4.10 15.02
C VAL A 55 -11.60 -3.26 14.72
N PRO A 56 -10.96 -2.66 15.74
CA PRO A 56 -9.75 -1.89 15.52
C PRO A 56 -8.61 -2.80 15.03
N ILE A 57 -7.70 -2.22 14.27
CA ILE A 57 -6.53 -2.93 13.75
C ILE A 57 -5.24 -2.17 14.05
N VAL A 58 -4.15 -2.91 14.15
CA VAL A 58 -2.81 -2.36 13.96
C VAL A 58 -2.26 -2.78 12.62
N TYR A 59 -1.57 -1.87 11.95
CA TYR A 59 -0.93 -2.16 10.67
C TYR A 59 0.57 -1.89 10.74
N ARG A 60 1.31 -2.53 9.82
CA ARG A 60 2.72 -2.33 9.59
C ARG A 60 3.06 -2.42 8.10
N ILE A 61 3.83 -1.45 7.61
CA ILE A 61 4.34 -1.41 6.23
C ILE A 61 5.71 -2.09 6.19
N ARG A 62 5.90 -2.97 5.19
CA ARG A 62 7.15 -3.69 4.94
C ARG A 62 7.51 -3.65 3.48
N THR A 63 8.79 -3.41 3.22
CA THR A 63 9.41 -3.45 1.91
C THR A 63 10.55 -4.46 1.91
N ARG A 64 10.94 -4.90 0.71
CA ARG A 64 12.12 -5.74 0.54
C ARG A 64 13.40 -4.99 0.96
N GLU A 65 13.46 -3.69 0.66
CA GLU A 65 14.59 -2.83 1.00
C GLU A 65 14.13 -1.68 1.89
N ARG A 66 14.77 -1.50 3.05
CA ARG A 66 14.29 -0.56 4.07
C ARG A 66 14.58 0.90 3.75
N SER A 67 15.58 1.17 2.92
CA SER A 67 15.98 2.51 2.51
C SER A 67 15.24 3.01 1.27
N PHE A 68 14.53 2.12 0.56
CA PHE A 68 13.87 2.40 -0.71
C PHE A 68 12.65 1.47 -0.95
N PRO A 69 11.44 2.01 -1.17
CA PRO A 69 10.98 3.39 -0.96
C PRO A 69 10.97 3.79 0.53
N ARG A 70 10.85 5.10 0.82
CA ARG A 70 10.67 5.62 2.18
C ARG A 70 9.20 5.98 2.43
N PHE A 71 8.73 5.83 3.66
CA PHE A 71 7.36 6.16 4.06
C PHE A 71 7.34 7.17 5.20
N SER A 72 6.31 8.03 5.23
CA SER A 72 6.10 8.97 6.34
C SER A 72 5.79 8.27 7.68
N THR A 73 5.15 7.11 7.62
CA THR A 73 4.95 6.19 8.73
C THR A 73 5.08 4.76 8.25
N CYS A 74 5.50 3.85 9.13
CA CYS A 74 5.56 2.42 8.85
C CYS A 74 4.62 1.59 9.74
N HIS A 75 3.92 2.25 10.67
CA HIS A 75 3.08 1.62 11.67
C HIS A 75 1.87 2.52 11.94
N GLY A 76 0.76 1.91 12.31
CA GLY A 76 -0.38 2.68 12.79
C GLY A 76 -1.42 1.81 13.47
N PHE A 77 -2.42 2.51 13.99
CA PHE A 77 -3.60 1.97 14.63
C PHE A 77 -4.79 2.63 13.95
N LEU A 78 -5.81 1.84 13.60
CA LEU A 78 -7.01 2.31 12.93
C LEU A 78 -8.23 1.74 13.65
N GLU A 79 -9.11 2.62 14.10
CA GLU A 79 -10.46 2.25 14.51
C GLU A 79 -11.28 1.74 13.31
N PRO A 80 -12.43 1.09 13.53
CA PRO A 80 -13.33 0.70 12.44
C PRO A 80 -13.67 1.88 11.53
N ASN A 81 -13.53 1.71 10.21
CA ASN A 81 -13.73 2.74 9.18
C ASN A 81 -12.77 3.94 9.22
N GLU A 82 -11.72 3.91 10.05
CA GLU A 82 -10.70 4.95 10.05
C GLU A 82 -9.73 4.78 8.86
N GLU A 83 -9.21 5.90 8.38
CA GLU A 83 -8.23 5.99 7.30
C GLU A 83 -6.97 6.69 7.78
N ASP A 84 -5.80 6.18 7.41
CA ASP A 84 -4.52 6.87 7.59
C ASP A 84 -3.87 7.15 6.23
N GLU A 85 -3.38 8.38 6.04
CA GLU A 85 -2.72 8.82 4.81
C GLU A 85 -1.20 8.68 4.94
N VAL A 86 -0.61 7.88 4.07
CA VAL A 86 0.82 7.58 4.05
C VAL A 86 1.45 8.19 2.80
N CYS A 87 2.52 8.96 3.01
CA CYS A 87 3.34 9.50 1.94
C CYS A 87 4.49 8.54 1.62
N VAL A 88 4.63 8.19 0.34
CA VAL A 88 5.73 7.42 -0.22
C VAL A 88 6.71 8.39 -0.85
N LEU A 89 7.99 8.28 -0.49
CA LEU A 89 9.09 9.02 -1.06
C LEU A 89 10.02 8.07 -1.83
N ILE A 90 10.18 8.36 -3.12
CA ILE A 90 11.24 7.83 -3.97
C ILE A 90 12.38 8.85 -3.92
N PRO A 91 13.45 8.60 -3.13
CA PRO A 91 14.57 9.53 -3.06
C PRO A 91 15.27 9.65 -4.42
N THR A 92 16.18 10.61 -4.57
CA THR A 92 17.03 10.69 -5.77
C THR A 92 17.83 9.40 -5.93
N SER A 93 18.10 9.02 -7.18
CA SER A 93 18.82 7.80 -7.57
C SER A 93 20.15 7.60 -6.84
N ASP A 94 20.82 8.70 -6.48
CA ASP A 94 22.11 8.68 -5.77
C ASP A 94 22.02 8.07 -4.36
N TYR A 95 20.82 8.01 -3.78
CA TYR A 95 20.57 7.40 -2.48
C TYR A 95 19.99 5.99 -2.57
N TRP A 96 19.94 5.40 -3.77
CA TRP A 96 19.39 4.07 -3.96
C TRP A 96 20.43 3.02 -3.54
N PRO A 97 20.01 1.90 -2.92
CA PRO A 97 20.95 0.86 -2.48
C PRO A 97 21.67 0.12 -3.61
N ARG A 98 21.12 0.16 -4.82
CA ARG A 98 21.62 -0.52 -6.02
C ARG A 98 21.45 0.39 -7.23
N ASP A 99 21.91 -0.08 -8.38
CA ASP A 99 21.80 0.67 -9.63
C ASP A 99 20.32 0.97 -9.99
N PRO A 100 19.99 2.18 -10.47
CA PRO A 100 18.63 2.53 -10.84
C PRO A 100 17.95 1.59 -11.84
N SER A 101 18.71 0.96 -12.76
CA SER A 101 18.17 -0.03 -13.70
C SER A 101 17.69 -1.33 -13.03
N GLU A 102 18.15 -1.61 -11.79
CA GLU A 102 17.67 -2.74 -11.01
C GLU A 102 16.27 -2.49 -10.42
N TYR A 103 15.85 -1.24 -10.27
CA TYR A 103 14.52 -0.88 -9.77
C TYR A 103 13.59 -0.40 -10.89
N ALA A 104 14.09 0.39 -11.83
CA ALA A 104 13.32 0.90 -12.95
C ALA A 104 12.83 -0.24 -13.86
N GLY A 105 11.67 -0.04 -14.48
CA GLY A 105 10.99 -1.05 -15.29
C GLY A 105 10.44 -2.24 -14.50
N ARG A 106 10.39 -2.17 -13.16
CA ARG A 106 9.89 -3.25 -12.30
C ARG A 106 8.70 -2.79 -11.46
N ARG A 107 7.88 -3.78 -11.08
CA ARG A 107 6.81 -3.62 -10.09
C ARG A 107 7.35 -3.92 -8.70
N HIS A 108 7.46 -2.89 -7.88
CA HIS A 108 7.85 -2.99 -6.48
C HIS A 108 6.62 -3.27 -5.63
N LYS A 109 6.66 -4.34 -4.86
CA LYS A 109 5.56 -4.74 -3.97
C LYS A 109 5.88 -4.27 -2.56
N VAL A 110 4.99 -3.45 -2.02
CA VAL A 110 5.00 -3.01 -0.62
C VAL A 110 3.92 -3.81 0.09
N MET A 111 4.27 -4.43 1.20
CA MET A 111 3.36 -5.29 1.97
C MET A 111 2.86 -4.53 3.20
N ILE A 112 1.54 -4.46 3.34
CA ILE A 112 0.87 -3.93 4.52
C ILE A 112 0.39 -5.15 5.29
N GLU A 113 1.02 -5.40 6.44
CA GLU A 113 0.56 -6.42 7.39
C GLU A 113 -0.44 -5.77 8.33
N ASN A 114 -1.53 -6.45 8.67
CA ASN A 114 -2.44 -6.00 9.72
C ASN A 114 -2.88 -7.14 10.65
N LEU A 115 -3.24 -6.75 11.88
CA LEU A 115 -3.77 -7.59 12.93
C LEU A 115 -4.93 -6.87 13.60
N THR A 116 -6.02 -7.58 13.83
CA THR A 116 -7.12 -7.12 14.69
C THR A 116 -6.66 -7.01 16.12
N VAL A 117 -7.17 -6.03 16.84
CA VAL A 117 -6.94 -5.86 18.28
C VAL A 117 -8.28 -5.88 19.03
N PRO A 118 -8.28 -6.32 20.31
CA PRO A 118 -9.48 -6.26 21.14
C PRO A 118 -10.04 -4.84 21.23
N THR A 119 -11.37 -4.69 21.24
CA THR A 119 -12.04 -3.38 21.29
C THR A 119 -11.81 -2.61 22.60
N ASP A 120 -11.38 -3.30 23.66
CA ASP A 120 -10.99 -2.73 24.95
C ASP A 120 -9.50 -2.31 25.00
N ALA A 121 -8.71 -2.64 23.97
CA ALA A 121 -7.35 -2.13 23.81
C ALA A 121 -7.42 -0.65 23.43
N GLY A 122 -7.50 0.22 24.44
CA GLY A 122 -7.72 1.66 24.26
C GLY A 122 -6.85 2.30 23.16
N LYS A 123 -7.46 3.26 22.44
CA LYS A 123 -6.82 3.96 21.33
C LYS A 123 -5.51 4.64 21.75
N PRO A 124 -4.42 4.51 20.98
CA PRO A 124 -3.19 5.25 21.23
C PRO A 124 -3.44 6.77 21.21
N LYS A 125 -2.79 7.51 22.11
CA LYS A 125 -2.93 8.96 22.23
C LYS A 125 -2.22 9.71 21.12
N ASP A 126 -1.15 9.11 20.59
CA ASP A 126 -0.34 9.69 19.53
C ASP A 126 0.28 8.61 18.61
N LYS A 127 0.97 9.08 17.56
CA LYS A 127 1.61 8.21 16.55
C LYS A 127 2.77 7.38 17.11
N ASN A 128 3.48 7.88 18.13
CA ASN A 128 4.59 7.16 18.74
C ASN A 128 4.08 5.99 19.58
N GLU A 129 3.01 6.22 20.35
CA GLU A 129 2.31 5.19 21.10
C GLU A 129 1.71 4.14 20.15
N ALA A 130 1.07 4.57 19.05
CA ALA A 130 0.56 3.66 18.02
C ALA A 130 1.66 2.77 17.42
N SER A 131 2.83 3.35 17.15
CA SER A 131 4.00 2.61 16.65
C SER A 131 4.54 1.61 17.66
N ALA A 132 4.63 1.99 18.93
CA ALA A 132 5.09 1.11 20.01
C ALA A 132 4.14 -0.07 20.23
N ILE A 133 2.83 0.20 20.29
CA ILE A 133 1.78 -0.82 20.44
C ILE A 133 1.78 -1.76 19.24
N SER A 134 1.77 -1.23 18.02
CA SER A 134 1.88 -2.03 16.78
C SER A 134 3.10 -2.96 16.84
N THR A 135 4.27 -2.43 17.19
CA THR A 135 5.51 -3.21 17.30
C THR A 135 5.41 -4.32 18.35
N MET A 136 4.81 -4.05 19.51
CA MET A 136 4.62 -5.03 20.58
C MET A 136 3.69 -6.16 20.14
N ILE A 137 2.55 -5.83 19.55
CA ILE A 137 1.55 -6.81 19.07
C ILE A 137 2.15 -7.68 17.95
N PHE A 138 2.79 -7.07 16.95
CA PHE A 138 3.45 -7.84 15.88
C PHE A 138 4.61 -8.72 16.37
N LYS A 139 5.20 -8.44 17.54
CA LYS A 139 6.22 -9.29 18.15
C LYS A 139 5.60 -10.44 18.93
N ALA A 140 4.49 -10.21 19.62
CA ALA A 140 3.78 -11.20 20.42
C ALA A 140 2.94 -12.17 19.56
N THR A 141 2.47 -11.72 18.40
CA THR A 141 1.51 -12.47 17.58
C THR A 141 2.20 -13.26 16.45
N PRO A 142 1.90 -14.57 16.31
CA PRO A 142 2.44 -15.40 15.23
C PRO A 142 2.17 -14.85 13.81
N PRO A 143 3.03 -15.12 12.81
CA PRO A 143 2.81 -14.65 11.44
C PRO A 143 1.53 -15.15 10.76
N LEU A 144 1.08 -16.35 11.12
CA LEU A 144 -0.05 -17.02 10.44
C LEU A 144 -1.41 -16.34 10.68
N THR A 145 -1.53 -15.48 11.69
CA THR A 145 -2.78 -14.76 11.99
C THR A 145 -2.82 -13.36 11.36
N ARG A 146 -1.79 -12.99 10.58
CA ARG A 146 -1.69 -11.68 9.95
C ARG A 146 -2.41 -11.68 8.61
N MET A 147 -3.10 -10.58 8.32
CA MET A 147 -3.61 -10.29 6.99
C MET A 147 -2.58 -9.46 6.22
N TYR A 148 -2.57 -9.59 4.88
CA TYR A 148 -1.52 -9.06 4.02
C TYR A 148 -2.08 -8.41 2.77
N THR A 149 -2.00 -7.09 2.70
CA THR A 149 -2.38 -6.32 1.50
C THR A 149 -1.15 -5.82 0.76
N LYS A 150 -1.26 -5.74 -0.57
CA LYS A 150 -0.13 -5.37 -1.43
C LYS A 150 -0.38 -4.04 -2.13
N LEU A 151 0.40 -3.03 -1.78
CA LEU A 151 0.55 -1.82 -2.59
C LEU A 151 1.57 -2.08 -3.70
N SER A 152 1.26 -1.66 -4.92
CA SER A 152 2.16 -1.79 -6.06
C SER A 152 2.74 -0.44 -6.46
N LEU A 153 4.05 -0.29 -6.36
CA LEU A 153 4.75 0.88 -6.88
C LEU A 153 5.37 0.52 -8.22
N LEU A 154 5.03 1.29 -9.24
CA LEU A 154 5.53 1.13 -10.60
C LEU A 154 6.55 2.23 -10.86
N LEU A 155 7.77 1.81 -11.12
CA LEU A 155 8.85 2.67 -11.57
C LEU A 155 9.07 2.36 -13.05
N PRO A 156 8.66 3.24 -13.99
CA PRO A 156 8.94 3.07 -15.41
C PRO A 156 10.43 2.88 -15.70
N LYS A 157 10.74 2.35 -16.89
CA LYS A 157 12.13 2.23 -17.33
C LYS A 157 12.75 3.62 -17.47
N ILE A 158 14.01 3.71 -17.10
CA ILE A 158 14.89 4.86 -17.37
C ILE A 158 15.00 5.02 -18.89
N ILE A 159 15.03 6.25 -19.35
CA ILE A 159 15.19 6.58 -20.76
C ILE A 159 16.69 6.77 -20.99
N ASP A 160 17.28 5.89 -21.79
CA ASP A 160 18.62 6.11 -22.32
C ASP A 160 18.52 7.15 -23.43
N ASP A 161 19.33 8.22 -23.35
CA ASP A 161 19.35 9.33 -24.33
C ASP A 161 19.52 8.83 -25.79
N LYS A 162 20.10 7.64 -25.98
CA LYS A 162 20.26 6.99 -27.29
C LYS A 162 18.93 6.62 -27.98
N THR A 163 17.83 6.53 -27.23
CA THR A 163 16.52 6.11 -27.77
C THR A 163 15.68 7.28 -28.27
N LEU A 164 16.04 8.52 -27.89
CA LEU A 164 15.33 9.72 -28.35
C LEU A 164 15.71 10.12 -29.78
N GLU A 165 16.87 9.68 -30.28
CA GLU A 165 17.32 10.01 -31.65
C GLU A 165 16.63 9.17 -32.75
N THR A 166 15.87 8.13 -32.40
CA THR A 166 15.22 7.24 -33.39
C THR A 166 13.72 7.47 -33.59
N GLY A 167 13.13 8.45 -32.91
CA GLY A 167 11.68 8.72 -32.96
C GLY A 167 11.24 9.88 -33.86
N THR A 168 12.14 10.52 -34.60
CA THR A 168 11.83 11.74 -35.39
C THR A 168 12.22 11.61 -36.86
N GLU A 169 12.15 10.43 -37.46
CA GLU A 169 12.19 10.30 -38.92
C GLU A 169 11.19 9.25 -39.42
N ALA A 170 10.44 9.66 -40.46
CA ALA A 170 9.41 8.99 -41.26
C ALA A 170 7.94 9.10 -40.78
#